data_AF-A0A938C7P9-F1
#
_entry.id   AF-A0A938C7P9-F1
#
_cell.length_a   1.000
_cell.length_b   1.000
_cell.length_c   1.000
_cell.angle_alpha   90.00
_cell.angle_beta   90.00
_cell.angle_gamma   90.00
#
_symmetry.space_group_name_H-M   'P 1'
#
loop_
_entity.id
_entity.type
_entity.pdbx_description
1 polymer ?
#
loop_
_entity_poly.entity_id
_entity_poly.type
_entity_poly.pdbx_seq_one_letter_code
_entity_poly.pdbx_strand_id
1 'polypeptide(L)'
;MRTASAIDFAPGYAQGRTIANLAAQIGARFGATPGTAALAPLASTGLVEAIARASHVVVLLLDGVGCAQLEGLSPAGSLARARICELDSTFPSSTAPAVTTFATGEAPGSHAVTGWHMWSQRHQSVVRPLPLDYWGQPGHIDARELFGWIPLSARMRAAATVLQPAWIADSAFTRYAFSEARRLGYSTLDDVRRLVAESMQAPAPSGHHLYVYLPHFDMNAHEYGWSSDQTNRTIAAYDALFSDLAADLARSGAL
;
A
#
# COMPACT_ATOMS: atom_id res chain seq x y z
N MET A 1 -39.58 -16.03 11.93
CA MET A 1 -38.91 -15.01 11.09
C MET A 1 -37.81 -14.38 11.93
N ARG A 2 -36.58 -14.92 11.88
CA ARG A 2 -35.44 -14.35 12.61
C ARG A 2 -34.97 -13.12 11.84
N THR A 3 -35.02 -11.96 12.47
CA THR A 3 -34.36 -10.76 11.96
C THR A 3 -32.87 -11.07 11.85
N ALA A 4 -32.34 -11.11 10.63
CA ALA A 4 -30.90 -11.11 10.43
C ALA A 4 -30.38 -9.84 11.11
N SER A 5 -29.58 -9.99 12.16
CA SER A 5 -28.77 -8.89 12.65
C SER A 5 -27.97 -8.39 11.45
N ALA A 6 -28.04 -7.09 11.15
CA ALA A 6 -27.17 -6.49 10.15
C ALA A 6 -25.74 -6.93 10.50
N ILE A 7 -25.10 -7.67 9.60
CA ILE A 7 -23.68 -7.94 9.71
C ILE A 7 -23.05 -6.57 9.53
N ASP A 8 -22.51 -6.02 10.63
CA ASP A 8 -21.81 -4.75 10.61
C ASP A 8 -20.48 -4.97 9.86
N PHE A 9 -20.54 -4.89 8.52
CA PHE A 9 -19.38 -5.03 7.63
C PHE A 9 -18.59 -3.71 7.60
N ALA A 10 -18.33 -3.15 8.77
CA ALA A 10 -17.42 -2.02 8.90
C ALA A 10 -16.03 -2.59 9.21
N PRO A 11 -15.00 -2.30 8.38
CA PRO A 11 -13.62 -2.61 8.75
C PRO A 11 -13.30 -2.01 10.10
N GLY A 12 -12.34 -2.60 10.82
CA GLY A 12 -11.96 -2.20 12.17
C GLY A 12 -11.29 -0.82 12.30
N TYR A 13 -11.69 0.21 11.53
CA TYR A 13 -11.09 1.54 11.49
C TYR A 13 -11.12 2.22 12.87
N ALA A 14 -12.26 2.13 13.56
CA ALA A 14 -12.46 2.69 14.91
C ALA A 14 -11.74 1.85 15.99
N GLN A 15 -11.45 0.60 15.69
CA GLN A 15 -10.74 -0.33 16.56
C GLN A 15 -9.23 -0.33 16.30
N GLY A 16 -8.73 0.43 15.32
CA GLY A 16 -7.30 0.49 15.04
C GLY A 16 -6.76 -0.73 14.30
N ARG A 17 -7.60 -1.49 13.58
CA ARG A 17 -7.24 -2.82 13.04
C ARG A 17 -7.08 -2.86 11.52
N THR A 18 -6.99 -1.72 10.84
CA THR A 18 -6.93 -1.69 9.36
C THR A 18 -5.57 -1.25 8.83
N ILE A 19 -5.32 -1.52 7.54
CA ILE A 19 -4.18 -0.93 6.81
C ILE A 19 -4.20 0.60 6.78
N ALA A 20 -5.37 1.24 6.91
CA ALA A 20 -5.45 2.70 7.03
C ALA A 20 -4.89 3.19 8.36
N ASN A 21 -5.16 2.49 9.46
CA ASN A 21 -4.57 2.79 10.77
C ASN A 21 -3.04 2.61 10.72
N LEU A 22 -2.55 1.58 10.00
CA LEU A 22 -1.12 1.37 9.79
C LEU A 22 -0.49 2.51 8.99
N ALA A 23 -1.08 2.90 7.86
CA ALA A 23 -0.58 3.99 7.04
C ALA A 23 -0.52 5.31 7.82
N ALA A 24 -1.57 5.61 8.60
CA ALA A 24 -1.61 6.77 9.49
C ALA A 24 -0.51 6.71 10.58
N GLN A 25 -0.29 5.55 11.19
CA GLN A 25 0.75 5.34 12.21
C GLN A 25 2.17 5.55 11.65
N ILE A 26 2.43 5.09 10.42
CA ILE A 26 3.69 5.33 9.70
C ILE A 26 3.85 6.82 9.38
N GLY A 27 2.78 7.49 8.95
CA GLY A 27 2.74 8.93 8.77
C GLY A 27 3.14 9.69 10.04
N ALA A 28 2.49 9.37 11.15
CA ALA A 28 2.73 9.99 12.44
C ALA A 28 4.18 9.82 12.92
N ARG A 29 4.78 8.65 12.66
CA ARG A 29 6.21 8.40 12.95
C ARG A 29 7.14 9.42 12.29
N PHE A 30 6.79 9.89 11.10
CA PHE A 30 7.59 10.87 10.36
C PHE A 30 7.01 12.30 10.44
N GLY A 31 6.15 12.56 11.42
CA GLY A 31 5.64 13.89 11.72
C GLY A 31 4.45 14.34 10.88
N ALA A 32 3.87 13.47 10.06
CA ALA A 32 2.63 13.78 9.36
C ALA A 32 1.46 13.81 10.35
N THR A 33 0.68 14.89 10.33
CA THR A 33 -0.57 14.95 11.08
C THR A 33 -1.64 14.12 10.34
N PRO A 34 -2.51 13.38 11.06
CA PRO A 34 -3.64 12.71 10.45
C PRO A 34 -4.49 13.67 9.61
N GLY A 35 -5.07 13.15 8.54
CA GLY A 35 -5.99 13.89 7.66
C GLY A 35 -7.30 14.29 8.34
N THR A 36 -8.28 14.71 7.54
CA THR A 36 -9.51 15.37 8.02
C THR A 36 -10.44 14.50 8.87
N ALA A 37 -10.27 13.17 8.87
CA ALA A 37 -11.00 12.27 9.77
C ALA A 37 -9.99 11.49 10.64
N ALA A 38 -10.14 11.59 11.96
CA ALA A 38 -9.27 10.90 12.89
C ALA A 38 -9.55 9.39 12.86
N LEU A 39 -8.61 8.63 12.30
CA LEU A 39 -8.52 7.19 12.51
C LEU A 39 -8.12 6.91 13.96
N ALA A 40 -8.65 5.83 14.54
CA ALA A 40 -8.16 5.37 15.83
C ALA A 40 -6.67 4.99 15.73
N PRO A 41 -5.89 5.10 16.82
CA PRO A 41 -4.53 4.58 16.85
C PRO A 41 -4.47 3.11 16.45
N LEU A 42 -3.38 2.68 15.83
CA LEU A 42 -3.15 1.28 15.49
C LEU A 42 -3.17 0.42 16.77
N ALA A 43 -3.98 -0.64 16.78
CA ALA A 43 -4.24 -1.44 17.98
C ALA A 43 -3.06 -2.34 18.41
N SER A 44 -2.21 -2.73 17.46
CA SER A 44 -1.06 -3.60 17.71
C SER A 44 0.06 -2.81 18.38
N THR A 45 0.14 -2.88 19.72
CA THR A 45 1.14 -2.14 20.51
C THR A 45 2.57 -2.48 20.11
N GLY A 46 2.88 -3.76 19.89
CA GLY A 46 4.21 -4.20 19.44
C GLY A 46 4.59 -3.62 18.07
N LEU A 47 3.64 -3.54 17.14
CA LEU A 47 3.88 -2.91 15.83
C LEU A 47 4.03 -1.40 15.95
N VAL A 48 3.25 -0.73 16.80
CA VAL A 48 3.38 0.70 17.10
C VAL A 48 4.77 1.01 17.67
N GLU A 49 5.25 0.22 18.63
CA GLU A 49 6.58 0.39 19.23
C GLU A 49 7.70 0.15 18.22
N ALA A 50 7.57 -0.88 17.37
CA ALA A 50 8.53 -1.14 16.30
C ALA A 50 8.63 0.04 15.32
N ILE A 51 7.48 0.56 14.86
CA ILE A 51 7.42 1.74 13.98
C ILE A 51 8.01 2.97 14.68
N ALA A 52 7.71 3.18 15.97
CA ALA A 52 8.23 4.30 16.76
C ALA A 52 9.77 4.31 16.82
N ARG A 53 10.39 3.13 16.96
CA ARG A 53 11.84 2.97 17.07
C ARG A 53 12.57 2.92 15.73
N ALA A 54 11.88 2.53 14.67
CA ALA A 54 12.48 2.37 13.34
C ALA A 54 12.99 3.70 12.79
N SER A 55 14.25 3.77 12.36
CA SER A 55 14.78 4.91 11.59
C SER A 55 14.23 4.94 10.16
N HIS A 56 14.01 3.76 9.58
CA HIS A 56 13.51 3.61 8.22
C HIS A 56 12.32 2.64 8.22
N VAL A 57 11.32 2.90 7.38
CA VAL A 57 10.13 2.05 7.23
C VAL A 57 9.95 1.73 5.75
N VAL A 58 10.14 0.46 5.41
CA VAL A 58 9.81 -0.10 4.08
C VAL A 58 8.45 -0.79 4.16
N VAL A 59 7.51 -0.36 3.32
CA VAL A 59 6.20 -1.00 3.15
C VAL A 59 6.22 -1.77 1.84
N LEU A 60 6.13 -3.10 1.91
CA LEU A 60 5.93 -3.95 0.73
C LEU A 60 4.43 -4.28 0.60
N LEU A 61 3.72 -3.62 -0.32
CA LEU A 61 2.34 -3.96 -0.62
C LEU A 61 2.29 -5.03 -1.72
N LEU A 62 1.98 -6.27 -1.31
CA LEU A 62 1.77 -7.41 -2.19
C LEU A 62 0.29 -7.44 -2.62
N ASP A 63 -0.02 -6.97 -3.83
CA ASP A 63 -1.42 -6.84 -4.26
C ASP A 63 -2.08 -8.22 -4.39
N GLY A 64 -3.30 -8.35 -3.88
CA GLY A 64 -4.06 -9.60 -3.86
C GLY A 64 -3.55 -10.67 -2.88
N VAL A 65 -2.54 -10.40 -2.05
CA VAL A 65 -1.98 -11.38 -1.10
C VAL A 65 -2.51 -11.12 0.32
N GLY A 66 -3.51 -11.89 0.75
CA GLY A 66 -4.04 -11.88 2.11
C GLY A 66 -3.62 -13.09 2.96
N CYS A 67 -4.17 -13.20 4.18
CA CYS A 67 -3.87 -14.31 5.09
C CYS A 67 -4.15 -15.68 4.46
N ALA A 68 -5.28 -15.83 3.77
CA ALA A 68 -5.66 -17.09 3.12
C ALA A 68 -4.67 -17.50 2.02
N GLN A 69 -4.16 -16.54 1.24
CA GLN A 69 -3.15 -16.83 0.22
C GLN A 69 -1.83 -17.25 0.85
N LEU A 70 -1.38 -16.58 1.91
CA LEU A 70 -0.14 -16.97 2.62
C LEU A 70 -0.26 -18.35 3.27
N GLU A 71 -1.37 -18.62 3.96
CA GLU A 71 -1.63 -19.91 4.62
C GLU A 71 -1.78 -21.06 3.61
N GLY A 72 -2.40 -20.80 2.46
CA GLY A 72 -2.60 -21.82 1.43
C GLY A 72 -1.36 -22.08 0.57
N LEU A 73 -0.60 -21.03 0.23
CA LEU A 73 0.41 -21.10 -0.84
C LEU A 73 1.85 -20.97 -0.33
N SER A 74 2.08 -20.42 0.86
CA SER A 74 3.40 -20.36 1.50
C SER A 74 3.33 -20.45 3.04
N PRO A 75 2.69 -21.50 3.61
CA PRO A 75 2.46 -21.59 5.06
C PRO A 75 3.73 -21.65 5.91
N ALA A 76 4.83 -22.13 5.31
CA ALA A 76 6.15 -22.21 5.93
C ALA A 76 7.15 -21.25 5.27
N GLY A 77 6.68 -20.21 4.59
CA GLY A 77 7.54 -19.17 4.01
C GLY A 77 8.13 -18.21 5.04
N SER A 78 9.14 -17.45 4.64
CA SER A 78 9.70 -16.35 5.43
C SER A 78 8.66 -15.27 5.75
N LEU A 79 7.74 -14.98 4.82
CA LEU A 79 6.63 -14.04 5.07
C LEU A 79 5.71 -14.55 6.20
N ALA A 80 5.32 -15.83 6.13
CA ALA A 80 4.46 -16.44 7.15
C ALA A 80 5.13 -16.48 8.53
N ARG A 81 6.43 -16.82 8.57
CA ARG A 81 7.22 -16.82 9.82
C ARG A 81 7.40 -15.44 10.44
N ALA A 82 7.41 -14.38 9.63
CA ALA A 82 7.60 -13.00 10.10
C ALA A 82 6.29 -12.29 10.49
N ARG A 83 5.15 -13.00 10.47
CA ARG A 83 3.83 -12.43 10.79
C ARG A 83 3.75 -12.00 12.26
N ILE A 84 3.40 -10.72 12.49
CA ILE A 84 3.22 -10.13 13.83
C ILE A 84 1.73 -10.05 14.20
N CYS A 85 0.90 -9.56 13.28
CA CYS A 85 -0.54 -9.42 13.49
C CYS A 85 -1.29 -9.46 12.14
N GLU A 86 -2.62 -9.54 12.21
CA GLU A 86 -3.50 -9.34 11.06
C GLU A 86 -4.10 -7.94 11.10
N LEU A 87 -4.32 -7.37 9.90
CA LEU A 87 -5.04 -6.13 9.71
C LEU A 87 -6.13 -6.35 8.66
N ASP A 88 -7.27 -5.72 8.86
CA ASP A 88 -8.30 -5.62 7.85
C ASP A 88 -7.79 -4.75 6.69
N SER A 89 -8.17 -5.13 5.47
CA SER A 89 -8.02 -4.27 4.31
C SER A 89 -8.93 -3.04 4.42
N THR A 90 -8.90 -2.18 3.41
CA THR A 90 -9.93 -1.16 3.23
C THR A 90 -11.30 -1.79 2.95
N PHE A 91 -12.36 -1.01 3.15
CA PHE A 91 -13.66 -1.25 2.52
C PHE A 91 -14.01 -0.13 1.55
N PRO A 92 -14.34 -0.47 0.29
CA PRO A 92 -14.19 -1.80 -0.33
C PRO A 92 -12.74 -2.30 -0.35
N SER A 93 -12.54 -3.63 -0.29
CA SER A 93 -11.20 -4.24 -0.39
C SER A 93 -10.81 -4.34 -1.86
N SER A 94 -10.14 -3.30 -2.35
CA SER A 94 -9.75 -3.17 -3.75
C SER A 94 -8.45 -2.37 -3.86
N THR A 95 -7.67 -2.57 -4.92
CA THR A 95 -6.40 -1.89 -5.17
C THR A 95 -6.53 -0.37 -5.10
N ALA A 96 -7.53 0.22 -5.78
CA ALA A 96 -7.71 1.67 -5.82
C ALA A 96 -7.87 2.31 -4.41
N PRO A 97 -8.80 1.85 -3.55
CA PRO A 97 -8.87 2.34 -2.18
C PRO A 97 -7.61 2.04 -1.36
N ALA A 98 -7.05 0.83 -1.42
CA ALA A 98 -5.90 0.45 -0.59
C ALA A 98 -4.62 1.23 -0.93
N VAL A 99 -4.28 1.37 -2.22
CA VAL A 99 -3.12 2.17 -2.67
C VAL A 99 -3.31 3.64 -2.29
N THR A 100 -4.52 4.19 -2.47
CA THR A 100 -4.80 5.58 -2.08
C THR A 100 -4.74 5.77 -0.57
N THR A 101 -5.14 4.76 0.22
CA THR A 101 -4.98 4.74 1.67
C THR A 101 -3.51 4.84 2.07
N PHE A 102 -2.59 4.13 1.42
CA PHE A 102 -1.14 4.30 1.69
C PHE A 102 -0.59 5.63 1.19
N ALA A 103 -1.10 6.15 0.07
CA ALA A 103 -0.71 7.45 -0.46
C ALA A 103 -1.15 8.64 0.43
N THR A 104 -2.22 8.47 1.20
CA THR A 104 -2.82 9.54 2.02
C THR A 104 -2.68 9.32 3.52
N GLY A 105 -2.52 8.08 3.98
CA GLY A 105 -2.68 7.75 5.41
C GLY A 105 -4.12 7.97 5.91
N GLU A 106 -5.10 7.96 5.02
CA GLU A 106 -6.53 8.16 5.32
C GLU A 106 -7.35 6.94 4.87
N ALA A 107 -8.56 6.78 5.42
CA ALA A 107 -9.48 5.74 4.96
C ALA A 107 -10.24 6.15 3.68
N PRO A 108 -10.81 5.20 2.91
CA PRO A 108 -11.58 5.48 1.70
C PRO A 108 -12.70 6.50 1.84
N GLY A 109 -13.36 6.54 2.99
CA GLY A 109 -14.40 7.54 3.28
C GLY A 109 -13.88 8.98 3.36
N SER A 110 -12.58 9.19 3.57
CA SER A 110 -11.94 10.51 3.66
C SER A 110 -11.28 10.92 2.35
N HIS A 111 -10.47 10.03 1.75
CA HIS A 111 -9.80 10.32 0.49
C HIS A 111 -10.70 10.13 -0.75
N ALA A 112 -11.95 9.69 -0.55
CA ALA A 112 -13.03 9.55 -1.55
C ALA A 112 -12.75 8.60 -2.73
N VAL A 113 -11.66 7.83 -2.70
CA VAL A 113 -11.37 6.77 -3.68
C VAL A 113 -11.91 5.46 -3.13
N THR A 114 -13.08 5.04 -3.60
CA THR A 114 -13.81 3.88 -3.06
C THR A 114 -13.83 2.67 -3.99
N GLY A 115 -13.29 2.78 -5.21
CA GLY A 115 -13.21 1.64 -6.12
C GLY A 115 -12.50 1.97 -7.43
N TRP A 116 -12.38 0.96 -8.31
CA TRP A 116 -11.78 1.09 -9.64
C TRP A 116 -12.61 1.93 -10.62
N HIS A 117 -13.93 1.95 -10.43
CA HIS A 117 -14.88 2.67 -11.27
C HIS A 117 -15.78 3.49 -10.36
N MET A 118 -15.76 4.81 -10.51
CA MET A 118 -16.52 5.71 -9.64
C MET A 118 -17.30 6.71 -10.48
N TRP A 119 -18.57 6.95 -10.13
CA TRP A 119 -19.31 8.06 -10.73
C TRP A 119 -18.75 9.40 -10.23
N SER A 120 -18.35 10.28 -11.15
CA SER A 120 -17.92 11.63 -10.83
C SER A 120 -18.99 12.65 -11.25
N GLN A 121 -19.55 13.36 -10.28
CA GLN A 121 -20.49 14.45 -10.55
C GLN A 121 -19.83 15.61 -11.31
N ARG A 122 -18.55 15.89 -11.07
CA ARG A 122 -17.84 16.96 -11.81
C ARG A 122 -17.73 16.64 -13.30
N HIS A 123 -17.40 15.39 -13.61
CA HIS A 123 -17.15 14.93 -14.97
C HIS A 123 -18.40 14.36 -15.67
N GLN A 124 -19.50 14.17 -14.94
CA GLN A 124 -20.74 13.55 -15.42
C GLN A 124 -20.48 12.19 -16.10
N SER A 125 -19.55 11.41 -15.55
CA SER A 125 -19.11 10.14 -16.13
C SER A 125 -18.54 9.21 -15.07
N VAL A 126 -18.38 7.94 -15.43
CA VAL A 126 -17.64 6.96 -14.64
C VAL A 126 -16.15 7.15 -14.91
N VAL A 127 -15.39 7.38 -13.84
CA VAL A 127 -13.95 7.63 -13.88
C VAL A 127 -13.18 6.47 -13.28
N ARG A 128 -11.93 6.27 -13.73
CA ARG A 128 -10.99 5.32 -13.11
C ARG A 128 -9.91 6.11 -12.37
N PRO A 129 -9.84 6.05 -11.04
CA PRO A 129 -9.03 6.98 -10.24
C PRO A 129 -7.52 6.73 -10.34
N LEU A 130 -7.07 5.49 -10.57
CA LEU A 130 -5.64 5.21 -10.74
C LEU A 130 -5.15 5.53 -12.18
N PRO A 131 -5.86 5.14 -13.26
CA PRO A 131 -5.50 5.56 -14.61
C PRO A 131 -5.70 7.06 -14.87
N LEU A 132 -6.59 7.71 -14.11
CA LEU A 132 -7.04 9.10 -14.30
C LEU A 132 -7.62 9.35 -15.69
N ASP A 133 -8.64 8.56 -16.03
CA ASP A 133 -9.38 8.65 -17.28
C ASP A 133 -10.86 8.26 -17.11
N TYR A 134 -11.56 8.28 -18.24
CA TYR A 134 -12.97 7.95 -18.34
C TYR A 134 -13.14 6.47 -18.68
N TRP A 135 -14.08 5.81 -18.00
CA TRP A 135 -14.39 4.42 -18.31
C TRP A 135 -15.14 4.31 -19.64
N GLY A 136 -14.61 3.51 -20.56
CA GLY A 136 -15.22 3.24 -21.86
C GLY A 136 -15.19 4.41 -22.86
N GLN A 137 -14.43 5.47 -22.57
CA GLN A 137 -14.33 6.66 -23.42
C GLN A 137 -12.88 7.19 -23.44
N PRO A 138 -12.42 7.80 -24.54
CA PRO A 138 -11.11 8.44 -24.57
C PRO A 138 -11.10 9.73 -23.74
N GLY A 139 -9.94 10.06 -23.17
CA GLY A 139 -9.73 11.29 -22.43
C GLY A 139 -8.92 11.07 -21.15
N HIS A 140 -8.30 12.14 -20.65
CA HIS A 140 -7.57 12.12 -19.40
C HIS A 140 -8.19 13.11 -18.42
N ILE A 141 -8.05 12.82 -17.14
CA ILE A 141 -8.55 13.65 -16.05
C ILE A 141 -7.34 14.20 -15.29
N ASP A 142 -7.35 15.50 -15.02
CA ASP A 142 -6.36 16.07 -14.10
C ASP A 142 -6.65 15.54 -12.69
N ALA A 143 -5.64 14.98 -12.03
CA ALA A 143 -5.75 14.47 -10.67
C ALA A 143 -6.37 15.49 -9.70
N ARG A 144 -6.07 16.78 -9.87
CA ARG A 144 -6.59 17.88 -9.04
C ARG A 144 -8.09 18.12 -9.20
N GLU A 145 -8.70 17.57 -10.23
CA GLU A 145 -10.15 17.63 -10.45
C GLU A 145 -10.91 16.51 -9.74
N LEU A 146 -10.23 15.40 -9.43
CA LEU A 146 -10.79 14.28 -8.67
C LEU A 146 -10.40 14.29 -7.20
N PHE A 147 -9.21 14.80 -6.88
CA PHE A 147 -8.62 14.69 -5.56
C PHE A 147 -8.38 16.07 -4.95
N GLY A 148 -8.71 16.21 -3.67
CA GLY A 148 -8.45 17.41 -2.87
C GLY A 148 -7.53 17.17 -1.66
N TRP A 149 -7.06 15.94 -1.47
CA TRP A 149 -6.21 15.55 -0.33
C TRP A 149 -4.73 15.86 -0.59
N ILE A 150 -3.99 16.08 0.49
CA ILE A 150 -2.53 16.30 0.44
C ILE A 150 -1.82 14.95 0.64
N PRO A 151 -1.00 14.51 -0.32
CA PRO A 151 -0.19 13.29 -0.23
C PRO A 151 0.55 13.15 1.09
N LEU A 152 0.66 11.93 1.58
CA LEU A 152 1.32 11.62 2.84
C LEU A 152 2.81 12.00 2.80
N SER A 153 3.48 11.73 1.67
CA SER A 153 4.87 12.11 1.42
C SER A 153 5.12 13.61 1.54
N ALA A 154 4.15 14.45 1.18
CA ALA A 154 4.25 15.91 1.33
C ALA A 154 4.05 16.40 2.77
N ARG A 155 3.59 15.52 3.68
CA ARG A 155 3.38 15.82 5.11
C ARG A 155 4.43 15.17 6.02
N MET A 156 5.34 14.36 5.47
CA MET A 156 6.39 13.69 6.22
C MET A 156 7.67 14.54 6.26
N ARG A 157 8.43 14.41 7.36
CA ARG A 157 9.79 14.97 7.50
C ARG A 157 10.87 14.04 6.97
N ALA A 158 10.57 12.75 6.86
CA ALA A 158 11.48 11.74 6.33
C ALA A 158 11.68 11.92 4.82
N ALA A 159 12.79 11.37 4.32
CA ALA A 159 12.87 11.08 2.89
C ALA A 159 11.74 10.13 2.52
N ALA A 160 11.06 10.38 1.40
CA ALA A 160 10.02 9.51 0.88
C ALA A 160 10.42 8.95 -0.48
N THR A 161 10.24 7.64 -0.67
CA THR A 161 10.44 6.98 -1.97
C THR A 161 9.24 6.11 -2.27
N VAL A 162 8.80 6.13 -3.52
CA VAL A 162 7.80 5.20 -4.05
C VAL A 162 8.45 4.37 -5.16
N LEU A 163 8.35 3.05 -5.04
CA LEU A 163 8.89 2.07 -5.96
C LEU A 163 7.76 1.24 -6.54
N GLN A 164 7.55 1.33 -7.85
CA GLN A 164 6.44 0.70 -8.54
C GLN A 164 6.91 0.11 -9.88
N PRO A 165 6.10 -0.73 -10.56
CA PRO A 165 6.43 -1.13 -11.93
C PRO A 165 6.71 0.09 -12.81
N ALA A 166 7.74 -0.01 -13.66
CA ALA A 166 8.19 1.12 -14.49
C ALA A 166 7.07 1.76 -15.33
N TRP A 167 6.06 0.98 -15.74
CA TRP A 167 4.92 1.44 -16.54
C TRP A 167 3.89 2.28 -15.75
N ILE A 168 3.92 2.30 -14.41
CA ILE A 168 3.12 3.22 -13.58
C ILE A 168 3.93 4.18 -12.73
N ALA A 169 5.25 3.99 -12.64
CA ALA A 169 6.10 4.76 -11.73
C ALA A 169 6.07 6.29 -11.96
N ASP A 170 5.71 6.73 -13.16
CA ASP A 170 5.45 8.15 -13.47
C ASP A 170 4.04 8.38 -14.06
N SER A 171 3.07 7.54 -13.69
CA SER A 171 1.66 7.76 -14.04
C SER A 171 1.15 9.10 -13.47
N ALA A 172 0.09 9.65 -14.06
CA ALA A 172 -0.52 10.89 -13.55
C ALA A 172 -0.98 10.73 -12.09
N PHE A 173 -1.50 9.55 -11.72
CA PHE A 173 -1.84 9.23 -10.34
C PHE A 173 -0.60 9.22 -9.46
N THR A 174 0.48 8.52 -9.83
CA THR A 174 1.69 8.45 -8.99
C THR A 174 2.31 9.83 -8.77
N ARG A 175 2.35 10.68 -9.81
CA ARG A 175 2.87 12.07 -9.69
C ARG A 175 2.07 12.90 -8.68
N TYR A 176 0.76 12.68 -8.61
CA TYR A 176 -0.09 13.33 -7.61
C TYR A 176 0.05 12.66 -6.24
N ALA A 177 -0.24 11.36 -6.16
CA ALA A 177 -0.40 10.58 -4.94
C ALA A 177 0.87 10.44 -4.10
N PHE A 178 2.03 10.55 -4.74
CA PHE A 178 3.33 10.48 -4.09
C PHE A 178 4.16 11.73 -4.44
N SER A 179 3.50 12.89 -4.52
CA SER A 179 4.21 14.17 -4.65
C SER A 179 5.20 14.33 -3.49
N GLU A 180 6.37 14.92 -3.73
CA GLU A 180 7.49 15.00 -2.76
C GLU A 180 8.20 13.67 -2.46
N ALA A 181 7.73 12.52 -2.99
CA ALA A 181 8.50 11.28 -2.95
C ALA A 181 9.39 11.14 -4.20
N ARG A 182 10.58 10.57 -4.02
CA ARG A 182 11.39 10.06 -5.14
C ARG A 182 10.63 8.91 -5.80
N ARG A 183 10.33 9.02 -7.09
CA ARG A 183 9.66 7.97 -7.86
C ARG A 183 10.68 7.08 -8.55
N LEU A 184 10.59 5.78 -8.31
CA LEU A 184 11.45 4.75 -8.90
C LEU A 184 10.59 3.71 -9.62
N GLY A 185 11.05 3.31 -10.80
CA GLY A 185 10.45 2.23 -11.59
C GLY A 185 11.32 0.98 -11.54
N TYR A 186 10.69 -0.19 -11.38
CA TYR A 186 11.36 -1.48 -11.52
C TYR A 186 10.79 -2.29 -12.70
N SER A 187 11.59 -3.21 -13.24
CA SER A 187 11.16 -4.18 -14.25
C SER A 187 11.21 -5.62 -13.74
N THR A 188 12.04 -5.92 -12.74
CA THR A 188 12.16 -7.25 -12.13
C THR A 188 12.11 -7.19 -10.61
N LEU A 189 11.95 -8.34 -9.93
CA LEU A 189 12.07 -8.38 -8.47
C LEU A 189 13.52 -8.18 -7.99
N ASP A 190 14.52 -8.46 -8.83
CA ASP A 190 15.92 -8.15 -8.54
C ASP A 190 16.16 -6.63 -8.52
N ASP A 191 15.51 -5.88 -9.41
CA ASP A 191 15.48 -4.41 -9.33
C ASP A 191 14.87 -3.96 -8.01
N VAL A 192 13.79 -4.58 -7.55
CA VAL A 192 13.16 -4.25 -6.26
C VAL A 192 14.14 -4.46 -5.13
N ARG A 193 14.77 -5.64 -5.06
CA ARG A 193 15.78 -5.95 -4.04
C ARG A 193 16.89 -4.91 -4.01
N ARG A 194 17.48 -4.63 -5.18
CA ARG A 194 18.59 -3.69 -5.34
C ARG A 194 18.19 -2.26 -4.95
N LEU A 195 17.08 -1.75 -5.49
CA LEU A 195 16.63 -0.36 -5.27
C LEU A 195 16.20 -0.11 -3.82
N VAL A 196 15.62 -1.10 -3.14
CA VAL A 196 15.31 -1.01 -1.71
C VAL A 196 16.61 -0.95 -0.90
N ALA A 197 17.57 -1.85 -1.16
CA ALA A 197 18.86 -1.85 -0.46
C ALA A 197 19.63 -0.53 -0.65
N GLU A 198 19.73 -0.02 -1.89
CA GLU A 198 20.33 1.28 -2.21
C GLU A 198 19.64 2.43 -1.47
N SER A 199 18.30 2.41 -1.41
CA SER A 199 17.52 3.45 -0.74
C SER A 199 17.70 3.46 0.77
N MET A 200 17.90 2.30 1.40
CA MET A 200 18.15 2.20 2.84
C MET A 200 19.58 2.56 3.24
N GLN A 201 20.51 2.61 2.30
CA GLN A 201 21.87 3.10 2.52
C GLN A 201 22.01 4.62 2.30
N ALA A 202 21.03 5.26 1.67
CA ALA A 202 21.07 6.69 1.43
C ALA A 202 20.98 7.49 2.75
N PRO A 203 21.78 8.57 2.92
CA PRO A 203 21.69 9.42 4.10
C PRO A 203 20.28 10.00 4.28
N ALA A 204 19.63 9.71 5.40
CA ALA A 204 18.30 10.20 5.72
C ALA A 204 18.21 10.56 7.22
N PRO A 205 18.66 11.77 7.62
CA PRO A 205 18.75 12.16 9.04
C PRO A 205 17.43 12.11 9.81
N SER A 206 16.30 12.34 9.12
CA SER A 206 14.94 12.24 9.69
C SER A 206 14.27 10.89 9.41
N GLY A 207 15.02 9.91 8.93
CA GLY A 207 14.53 8.61 8.50
C GLY A 207 14.08 8.56 7.05
N HIS A 208 13.70 7.37 6.60
CA HIS A 208 13.26 7.10 5.24
C HIS A 208 11.97 6.27 5.25
N HIS A 209 10.90 6.77 4.60
CA HIS A 209 9.72 5.99 4.27
C HIS A 209 9.78 5.54 2.81
N LEU A 210 9.79 4.23 2.56
CA LEU A 210 9.82 3.66 1.22
C LEU A 210 8.61 2.75 1.01
N TYR A 211 7.75 3.11 0.07
CA TYR A 211 6.56 2.34 -0.32
C TYR A 211 6.84 1.58 -1.62
N VAL A 212 6.73 0.24 -1.58
CA VAL A 212 6.89 -0.66 -2.73
C VAL A 212 5.54 -1.28 -3.06
N TYR A 213 5.14 -1.20 -4.32
CA TYR A 213 3.93 -1.84 -4.82
C TYR A 213 4.27 -2.97 -5.78
N LEU A 214 3.75 -4.17 -5.49
CA LEU A 214 4.01 -5.40 -6.23
C LEU A 214 2.67 -6.00 -6.73
N PRO A 215 2.23 -5.73 -7.98
CA PRO A 215 0.91 -6.10 -8.48
C PRO A 215 0.79 -7.54 -8.96
N HIS A 216 1.90 -8.26 -9.10
CA HIS A 216 1.97 -9.46 -9.93
C HIS A 216 1.06 -10.60 -9.48
N PHE A 217 0.81 -10.73 -8.17
CA PHE A 217 -0.06 -11.80 -7.68
C PHE A 217 -1.51 -11.52 -8.06
N ASP A 218 -2.04 -10.33 -7.78
CA ASP A 218 -3.38 -9.91 -8.20
C ASP A 218 -3.58 -10.04 -9.71
N MET A 219 -2.61 -9.56 -10.51
CA MET A 219 -2.64 -9.70 -11.97
C MET A 219 -2.75 -11.17 -12.40
N ASN A 220 -1.87 -12.04 -11.87
CA ASN A 220 -1.88 -13.46 -12.19
C ASN A 220 -3.14 -14.17 -11.68
N ALA A 221 -3.68 -13.75 -10.52
CA ALA A 221 -4.89 -14.33 -9.96
C ALA A 221 -6.12 -13.98 -10.80
N HIS A 222 -6.18 -12.76 -11.35
CA HIS A 222 -7.23 -12.35 -12.29
C HIS A 222 -7.18 -13.09 -13.62
N GLU A 223 -5.98 -13.36 -14.14
CA GLU A 223 -5.80 -14.01 -15.44
C GLU A 223 -5.91 -15.55 -15.35
N TYR A 224 -5.30 -16.17 -14.33
CA TYR A 224 -5.12 -17.62 -14.24
C TYR A 224 -5.84 -18.26 -13.05
N GLY A 225 -6.40 -17.46 -12.14
CA GLY A 225 -6.97 -17.94 -10.88
C GLY A 225 -5.94 -17.96 -9.74
N TRP A 226 -6.42 -17.71 -8.52
CA TRP A 226 -5.59 -17.48 -7.34
C TRP A 226 -4.77 -18.71 -6.88
N SER A 227 -5.17 -19.92 -7.27
CA SER A 227 -4.50 -21.19 -6.93
C SER A 227 -3.77 -21.82 -8.14
N SER A 228 -3.41 -21.02 -9.14
CA SER A 228 -2.71 -21.46 -10.35
C SER A 228 -1.20 -21.59 -10.13
N ASP A 229 -0.50 -22.26 -11.07
CA ASP A 229 0.97 -22.36 -11.03
C ASP A 229 1.65 -20.98 -11.15
N GLN A 230 1.01 -20.03 -11.82
CA GLN A 230 1.47 -18.65 -11.96
C GLN A 230 1.45 -17.92 -10.62
N THR A 231 0.35 -18.03 -9.87
CA THR A 231 0.22 -17.40 -8.55
C THR A 231 1.09 -18.09 -7.50
N ASN A 232 1.23 -19.42 -7.57
CA ASN A 232 2.17 -20.19 -6.74
C ASN A 232 3.62 -19.73 -6.95
N ARG A 233 4.07 -19.61 -8.20
CA ARG A 233 5.41 -19.09 -8.52
C ARG A 233 5.59 -17.65 -8.04
N THR A 234 4.55 -16.83 -8.14
CA THR A 234 4.60 -15.42 -7.70
C THR A 234 4.80 -15.33 -6.19
N ILE A 235 4.04 -16.08 -5.39
CA ILE A 235 4.21 -16.11 -3.94
C ILE A 235 5.57 -16.65 -3.53
N ALA A 236 6.06 -17.71 -4.17
CA ALA A 236 7.39 -18.24 -3.91
C ALA A 236 8.48 -17.17 -4.17
N ALA A 237 8.32 -16.39 -5.25
CA ALA A 237 9.23 -15.30 -5.57
C ALA A 237 9.15 -14.13 -4.57
N TYR A 238 7.95 -13.79 -4.08
CA TYR A 238 7.78 -12.79 -3.01
C TYR A 238 8.40 -13.24 -1.68
N ASP A 239 8.27 -14.53 -1.34
CA ASP A 239 8.87 -15.08 -0.13
C ASP A 239 10.40 -15.03 -0.17
N ALA A 240 10.99 -15.41 -1.32
CA ALA A 240 12.42 -15.30 -1.57
C ALA A 240 12.89 -13.84 -1.51
N LEU A 241 12.18 -12.92 -2.19
CA LEU A 241 12.48 -11.49 -2.15
C LEU A 241 12.49 -10.94 -0.72
N PHE A 242 11.48 -11.28 0.08
CA PHE A 242 11.39 -10.85 1.48
C PHE A 242 12.56 -11.38 2.31
N SER A 243 12.87 -12.68 2.18
CA SER A 243 13.98 -13.32 2.90
C SER A 243 15.33 -12.67 2.54
N ASP A 244 15.55 -12.41 1.27
CA ASP A 244 16.78 -11.83 0.75
C ASP A 244 16.95 -10.37 1.14
N LEU A 245 15.87 -9.57 1.07
CA LEU A 245 15.85 -8.20 1.56
C LEU A 245 16.15 -8.12 3.05
N ALA A 246 15.54 -8.98 3.87
CA ALA A 246 15.80 -9.02 5.30
C ALA A 246 17.28 -9.31 5.60
N ALA A 247 17.87 -10.26 4.86
CA ALA A 247 19.29 -10.60 4.98
C ALA A 247 20.22 -9.45 4.52
N ASP A 248 19.90 -8.78 3.42
CA ASP A 248 20.66 -7.62 2.93
C ASP A 248 20.65 -6.46 3.92
N LEU A 249 19.47 -6.12 4.45
CA LEU A 249 19.30 -5.00 5.38
C LEU A 249 19.94 -5.27 6.74
N ALA A 250 19.86 -6.51 7.24
CA ALA A 250 20.58 -6.92 8.45
C ALA A 250 22.10 -6.81 8.27
N ARG A 251 22.63 -7.24 7.11
CA ARG A 251 24.07 -7.11 6.80
C ARG A 251 24.54 -5.66 6.70
N SER A 252 23.69 -4.75 6.23
CA SER A 252 24.03 -3.33 6.14
C SER A 252 23.78 -2.54 7.42
N GLY A 253 23.26 -3.18 8.49
CA GLY A 253 22.88 -2.52 9.74
C GLY A 253 21.66 -1.60 9.62
N ALA A 254 20.84 -1.81 8.59
CA ALA A 254 19.59 -1.07 8.36
C ALA A 254 18.36 -1.75 8.99
N LEU A 255 18.55 -2.96 9.55
CA LEU A 255 17.56 -3.74 10.30
C LEU A 255 18.06 -4.01 11.73
#